data_AF-A3BXI3-F1
#
_entry.id   AF-A3BXI3-F1
#
_cell.length_a   1.000
_cell.length_b   1.000
_cell.length_c   1.000
_cell.angle_alpha   90.00
_cell.angle_beta   90.00
_cell.angle_gamma   90.00
#
_symmetry.space_group_name_H-M   'P 1'
#
loop_
_entity.id
_entity.type
_entity.pdbx_description
1 polymer ?
#
loop_
_entity_poly.entity_id
_entity_poly.type
_entity_poly.pdbx_seq_one_letter_code
_entity_poly.pdbx_strand_id
1 'polypeptide(L)'
;MGGAAAAAAVALLAATRRCPAAGPLAFLLPRAARAGLPRGCCSGGGGGEGEDPEEAEEEEQQQPLFRGRKSPTPGTRPRAPRRGRLPRAAPEVTGGLADVKLLLGVRFVDQWFRREMPFEVFGWFWVDYDSTATIIDGKSVAEDIRFQIAEEVRQMKNAVGHVPGLAVVLVGDRRDSESYVRYKIKGCEEVGIKSLLAELPGNCTEDVVVDSVSRFNEDPSVHGILVQLPLPQHMDEERILSAISLEKDVDGFHPLNVGNLALRSRKPLFVPCAAKACLELLLQSGIELMGKHVTVIGRSKVVGLPTSLLLQRHHATVSIIHAFTTNPEEITRQSDIVISAAGVANLVRGSWLKKGAVVIDVGTNPIEDPTSDYGYRLTGDVCFEEAVKLASAITPVPGGVGPVTIAMLLANTLDSAKLAYGLATESPEL
;
A
#
# COMPACT_ATOMS: atom_id res chain seq x y z
N MET A 1 -54.16 14.03 -38.64
CA MET A 1 -55.40 13.89 -37.84
C MET A 1 -55.41 12.43 -37.39
N GLY A 2 -55.13 12.02 -36.14
CA GLY A 2 -55.54 12.53 -34.82
C GLY A 2 -56.62 11.58 -34.27
N GLY A 3 -56.69 11.15 -33.00
CA GLY A 3 -55.77 11.18 -31.83
C GLY A 3 -55.49 9.74 -31.33
N ALA A 4 -54.69 9.43 -30.31
CA ALA A 4 -54.46 10.03 -28.98
C ALA A 4 -55.51 9.65 -27.89
N ALA A 5 -55.00 9.16 -26.75
CA ALA A 5 -55.61 8.94 -25.42
C ALA A 5 -56.57 7.73 -25.20
N ALA A 6 -56.79 7.23 -23.96
CA ALA A 6 -55.96 7.06 -22.74
C ALA A 6 -56.79 6.39 -21.61
N ALA A 7 -56.15 5.62 -20.70
CA ALA A 7 -56.65 5.20 -19.36
C ALA A 7 -57.94 4.32 -19.33
N ALA A 8 -58.33 3.52 -18.32
CA ALA A 8 -57.82 3.05 -17.00
C ALA A 8 -58.43 1.61 -16.74
N ALA A 9 -58.42 0.92 -15.59
CA ALA A 9 -57.96 1.14 -14.20
C ALA A 9 -57.75 -0.21 -13.43
N VAL A 10 -56.96 -0.15 -12.34
CA VAL A 10 -57.06 -0.86 -11.03
C VAL A 10 -57.72 -2.27 -10.91
N ALA A 11 -56.95 -3.25 -10.40
CA ALA A 11 -57.39 -4.21 -9.37
C ALA A 11 -56.20 -4.86 -8.62
N LEU A 12 -56.31 -5.02 -7.28
CA LEU A 12 -55.36 -5.72 -6.40
C LEU A 12 -55.56 -7.24 -6.43
N LEU A 13 -54.48 -8.05 -6.24
CA LEU A 13 -54.40 -9.06 -5.16
C LEU A 13 -53.03 -9.79 -5.06
N ALA A 14 -52.82 -10.41 -3.90
CA ALA A 14 -51.54 -10.74 -3.29
C ALA A 14 -50.72 -11.92 -3.85
N ALA A 15 -49.42 -11.85 -3.53
CA ALA A 15 -48.37 -12.86 -3.47
C ALA A 15 -48.74 -14.36 -3.47
N THR A 16 -47.93 -15.17 -4.17
CA THR A 16 -47.02 -16.15 -3.51
C THR A 16 -45.94 -16.70 -4.46
N ARG A 17 -44.90 -17.31 -3.87
CA ARG A 17 -43.61 -17.69 -4.49
C ARG A 17 -43.70 -18.91 -5.43
N ARG A 18 -42.79 -18.99 -6.42
CA ARG A 18 -42.07 -20.22 -6.80
C ARG A 18 -40.79 -19.92 -7.60
N CYS A 19 -39.65 -20.41 -7.12
CA CYS A 19 -38.38 -20.41 -7.86
C CYS A 19 -38.29 -21.63 -8.80
N PRO A 20 -37.48 -21.57 -9.87
CA PRO A 20 -36.91 -22.75 -10.50
C PRO A 20 -35.37 -22.84 -10.33
N ALA A 21 -34.92 -24.06 -10.05
CA ALA A 21 -33.62 -24.67 -10.38
C ALA A 21 -32.29 -23.90 -10.14
N ALA A 22 -31.49 -24.43 -9.21
CA ALA A 22 -30.07 -24.13 -9.09
C ALA A 22 -29.22 -24.97 -10.06
N GLY A 23 -28.21 -24.34 -10.69
CA GLY A 23 -27.09 -24.99 -11.38
C GLY A 23 -25.81 -25.02 -10.52
N PRO A 24 -24.80 -25.83 -10.88
CA PRO A 24 -23.76 -26.23 -9.92
C PRO A 24 -22.57 -25.25 -9.84
N LEU A 25 -22.48 -24.51 -8.74
CA LEU A 25 -21.27 -23.81 -8.30
C LEU A 25 -21.25 -23.70 -6.76
N ALA A 26 -21.10 -24.86 -6.11
CA ALA A 26 -21.10 -25.01 -4.66
C ALA A 26 -19.92 -25.87 -4.17
N PHE A 27 -18.70 -25.47 -4.54
CA PHE A 27 -17.46 -25.97 -3.95
C PHE A 27 -16.45 -24.83 -3.84
N LEU A 28 -16.41 -24.19 -2.68
CA LEU A 28 -15.27 -23.47 -2.07
C LEU A 28 -15.77 -22.77 -0.79
N LEU A 29 -15.82 -23.52 0.31
CA LEU A 29 -15.92 -22.97 1.67
C LEU A 29 -14.89 -23.69 2.57
N PRO A 30 -14.22 -23.00 3.50
CA PRO A 30 -13.20 -23.62 4.35
C PRO A 30 -13.78 -24.68 5.32
N ARG A 31 -13.00 -25.73 5.58
CA ARG A 31 -13.35 -26.79 6.55
C ARG A 31 -13.19 -26.29 8.00
N ALA A 32 -14.27 -25.88 8.66
CA ALA A 32 -14.30 -25.76 10.13
C ALA A 32 -15.74 -25.80 10.72
N ALA A 33 -16.40 -26.96 10.74
CA ALA A 33 -17.60 -27.21 11.56
C ALA A 33 -18.01 -28.70 11.62
N ARG A 34 -17.24 -29.56 12.31
CA ARG A 34 -17.67 -30.95 12.65
C ARG A 34 -17.09 -31.45 13.99
N ALA A 35 -17.64 -30.96 15.09
CA ALA A 35 -17.72 -31.61 16.41
C ALA A 35 -18.65 -30.76 17.29
N GLY A 36 -19.62 -31.29 18.05
CA GLY A 36 -20.12 -32.66 18.10
C GLY A 36 -21.52 -32.70 18.73
N LEU A 37 -22.26 -33.78 18.49
CA LEU A 37 -23.52 -34.08 19.18
C LEU A 37 -23.23 -34.72 20.55
N PRO A 38 -24.11 -34.50 21.54
CA PRO A 38 -24.46 -35.56 22.47
C PRO A 38 -25.93 -35.98 22.34
N ARG A 39 -26.16 -37.28 22.49
CA ARG A 39 -27.46 -37.89 22.81
C ARG A 39 -27.86 -37.38 24.20
N GLY A 40 -29.12 -37.09 24.54
CA GLY A 40 -30.33 -37.84 24.26
C GLY A 40 -30.68 -38.73 25.46
N CYS A 41 -31.52 -38.23 26.38
CA CYS A 41 -32.16 -39.00 27.46
C CYS A 41 -33.43 -38.30 27.96
N CYS A 42 -34.40 -39.05 28.47
CA CYS A 42 -35.80 -38.61 28.62
C CYS A 42 -36.26 -38.38 30.07
N SER A 43 -37.45 -37.75 30.18
CA SER A 43 -38.55 -38.02 31.14
C SER A 43 -38.77 -37.11 32.37
N GLY A 44 -40.06 -36.81 32.61
CA GLY A 44 -40.61 -36.08 33.77
C GLY A 44 -40.57 -34.54 33.63
N GLY A 45 -41.64 -33.77 33.83
CA GLY A 45 -43.03 -34.09 34.18
C GLY A 45 -43.63 -33.05 35.13
N GLY A 46 -44.79 -32.47 34.82
CA GLY A 46 -45.48 -31.49 35.67
C GLY A 46 -46.06 -30.31 34.88
N GLY A 47 -47.38 -30.13 34.93
CA GLY A 47 -48.08 -29.00 34.32
C GLY A 47 -48.61 -28.00 35.35
N GLY A 48 -49.17 -26.89 34.88
CA GLY A 48 -49.78 -25.85 35.71
C GLY A 48 -50.08 -24.58 34.90
N GLU A 49 -51.32 -24.47 34.43
CA GLU A 49 -51.96 -23.20 34.05
C GLU A 49 -52.14 -22.35 35.33
N GLY A 50 -52.21 -21.01 35.36
CA GLY A 50 -52.13 -19.96 34.34
C GLY A 50 -52.72 -18.67 34.97
N GLU A 51 -52.42 -17.47 34.44
CA GLU A 51 -53.22 -16.22 34.56
C GLU A 51 -52.55 -15.08 33.76
N ASP A 52 -53.36 -14.18 33.17
CA ASP A 52 -52.95 -13.15 32.19
C ASP A 52 -52.59 -11.77 32.85
N PRO A 53 -52.69 -10.59 32.20
CA PRO A 53 -51.49 -9.83 31.83
C PRO A 53 -51.44 -8.38 32.37
N GLU A 54 -50.30 -7.69 32.23
CA GLU A 54 -50.25 -6.22 32.40
C GLU A 54 -49.21 -5.54 31.49
N GLU A 55 -49.49 -4.30 31.10
CA GLU A 55 -48.75 -3.50 30.12
C GLU A 55 -47.67 -2.61 30.78
N ALA A 56 -46.55 -2.39 30.09
CA ALA A 56 -45.60 -1.28 30.27
C ALA A 56 -44.74 -1.20 28.99
N GLU A 57 -44.89 -0.19 28.11
CA GLU A 57 -44.44 1.21 28.22
C GLU A 57 -42.91 1.39 28.36
N GLU A 58 -42.36 2.20 27.44
CA GLU A 58 -40.92 2.49 27.29
C GLU A 58 -40.51 3.67 28.17
N GLU A 59 -39.46 3.55 28.99
CA GLU A 59 -38.84 4.69 29.69
C GLU A 59 -37.50 5.10 29.06
N GLU A 60 -37.51 6.28 28.43
CA GLU A 60 -36.33 6.98 27.91
C GLU A 60 -35.66 7.83 29.02
N GLN A 61 -34.42 7.48 29.40
CA GLN A 61 -33.71 8.18 30.48
C GLN A 61 -33.12 9.55 30.08
N GLN A 62 -33.90 10.58 30.42
CA GLN A 62 -33.52 11.95 30.77
C GLN A 62 -32.33 11.99 31.79
N GLN A 63 -31.48 13.01 31.99
CA GLN A 63 -31.47 14.49 31.81
C GLN A 63 -30.03 15.00 32.24
N PRO A 64 -29.70 16.28 32.54
CA PRO A 64 -30.01 17.58 31.94
C PRO A 64 -28.82 18.58 31.76
N LEU A 65 -29.05 19.59 30.90
CA LEU A 65 -28.62 21.01 30.94
C LEU A 65 -27.30 21.50 31.60
N PHE A 66 -26.59 22.37 30.85
CA PHE A 66 -26.30 23.74 31.29
C PHE A 66 -26.37 24.74 30.12
N ARG A 67 -27.00 25.91 30.33
CA ARG A 67 -27.12 26.99 29.32
C ARG A 67 -26.89 28.36 29.98
N GLY A 68 -26.00 29.18 29.44
CA GLY A 68 -25.77 30.55 29.91
C GLY A 68 -24.75 31.34 29.09
N ARG A 69 -25.22 32.18 28.16
CA ARG A 69 -24.39 33.19 27.46
C ARG A 69 -24.48 34.54 28.15
N LYS A 70 -23.36 35.29 28.24
CA LYS A 70 -23.25 36.73 27.92
C LYS A 70 -21.80 37.23 28.05
N SER A 71 -21.49 38.30 27.32
CA SER A 71 -20.21 39.04 27.25
C SER A 71 -20.52 40.47 26.78
N PRO A 72 -19.58 41.44 26.66
CA PRO A 72 -18.21 41.57 27.23
C PRO A 72 -17.97 42.93 27.94
N THR A 73 -16.75 43.21 28.45
CA THR A 73 -16.08 44.55 28.40
C THR A 73 -14.60 44.45 28.87
N PRO A 74 -13.69 45.37 28.48
CA PRO A 74 -12.23 45.17 28.60
C PRO A 74 -11.55 45.94 29.75
N GLY A 75 -10.43 45.43 30.28
CA GLY A 75 -9.61 46.14 31.28
C GLY A 75 -8.22 45.57 31.55
N THR A 76 -7.21 46.46 31.52
CA THR A 76 -5.88 46.40 32.18
C THR A 76 -4.91 45.22 31.94
N ARG A 77 -3.80 45.50 31.24
CA ARG A 77 -2.60 44.65 31.13
C ARG A 77 -1.77 44.62 32.44
N PRO A 78 -1.20 43.47 32.84
CA PRO A 78 -0.06 43.43 33.77
C PRO A 78 1.27 43.74 33.07
N ARG A 79 2.23 44.34 33.79
CA ARG A 79 3.59 44.64 33.31
C ARG A 79 4.52 43.43 33.45
N ALA A 80 5.41 43.21 32.48
CA ALA A 80 6.50 42.25 32.59
C ALA A 80 7.64 42.77 33.50
N PRO A 81 8.32 41.89 34.27
CA PRO A 81 9.50 42.26 35.05
C PRO A 81 10.78 42.38 34.19
N ARG A 82 11.68 43.27 34.59
CA ARG A 82 12.94 43.58 33.90
C ARG A 82 13.93 42.41 33.98
N ARG A 83 14.51 41.99 32.84
CA ARG A 83 15.71 41.13 32.82
C ARG A 83 16.98 41.98 32.98
N GLY A 84 17.94 41.48 33.77
CA GLY A 84 19.23 42.12 34.01
C GLY A 84 20.22 41.95 32.86
N ARG A 85 21.31 42.73 32.89
CA ARG A 85 22.44 42.63 31.96
C ARG A 85 23.31 41.41 32.26
N LEU A 86 23.86 40.80 31.23
CA LEU A 86 25.08 39.96 31.28
C LEU A 86 26.15 40.53 30.31
N PRO A 87 27.45 40.28 30.54
CA PRO A 87 28.55 40.96 29.86
C PRO A 87 29.02 40.30 28.54
N ARG A 88 30.13 40.83 27.99
CA ARG A 88 30.63 40.72 26.61
C ARG A 88 31.14 39.34 26.15
N ALA A 89 31.24 39.22 24.83
CA ALA A 89 31.71 38.08 24.03
C ALA A 89 33.24 37.94 23.89
N ALA A 90 33.68 36.74 23.50
CA ALA A 90 34.70 36.42 22.47
C ALA A 90 34.90 34.88 22.37
N PRO A 91 35.47 34.30 21.30
CA PRO A 91 35.72 34.84 19.95
C PRO A 91 34.98 34.07 18.83
N GLU A 92 35.03 34.60 17.61
CA GLU A 92 34.59 33.91 16.38
C GLU A 92 35.60 32.83 15.96
N VAL A 93 35.11 31.69 15.46
CA VAL A 93 35.88 30.77 14.62
C VAL A 93 35.33 30.84 13.21
N THR A 94 36.01 31.58 12.34
CA THR A 94 35.68 31.72 10.93
C THR A 94 36.20 30.50 10.15
N GLY A 95 35.39 29.44 10.10
CA GLY A 95 35.56 28.28 9.21
C GLY A 95 34.33 28.15 8.31
N GLY A 96 34.53 28.08 6.99
CA GLY A 96 33.47 28.28 6.00
C GLY A 96 32.34 27.23 6.03
N LEU A 97 31.15 27.65 6.46
CA LEU A 97 29.91 26.86 6.36
C LEU A 97 29.23 26.98 4.97
N ALA A 98 29.94 27.53 3.98
CA ALA A 98 29.42 27.80 2.63
C ALA A 98 29.73 26.66 1.63
N ASP A 99 30.85 25.96 1.78
CA ASP A 99 31.36 25.05 0.74
C ASP A 99 30.82 23.59 0.83
N VAL A 100 30.16 23.22 1.93
CA VAL A 100 29.51 21.89 2.05
C VAL A 100 28.17 21.83 1.31
N LYS A 101 27.54 22.99 1.04
CA LYS A 101 26.21 23.08 0.42
C LYS A 101 26.19 22.86 -1.10
N LEU A 102 27.36 22.63 -1.72
CA LEU A 102 27.52 22.56 -3.18
C LEU A 102 27.96 21.17 -3.70
N LEU A 103 28.03 20.14 -2.83
CA LEU A 103 28.64 18.83 -3.13
C LEU A 103 27.66 17.64 -3.14
N LEU A 104 26.34 17.89 -2.99
CA LEU A 104 25.29 16.86 -2.94
C LEU A 104 24.24 16.99 -4.06
N GLY A 105 24.60 17.63 -5.17
CA GLY A 105 23.70 17.84 -6.30
C GLY A 105 23.80 16.74 -7.36
N VAL A 106 22.84 15.82 -7.41
CA VAL A 106 21.85 15.69 -8.52
C VAL A 106 20.94 14.45 -8.36
N ARG A 107 19.66 14.74 -8.08
CA ARG A 107 18.41 14.11 -8.56
C ARG A 107 18.28 12.57 -8.54
N PHE A 108 17.69 12.08 -7.45
CA PHE A 108 16.58 11.13 -7.55
C PHE A 108 15.24 11.86 -7.35
N VAL A 109 14.36 11.75 -8.36
CA VAL A 109 13.01 12.34 -8.44
C VAL A 109 12.95 13.87 -8.24
N ASP A 110 13.15 14.64 -9.33
CA ASP A 110 12.35 15.84 -9.64
C ASP A 110 12.68 16.36 -11.05
N GLN A 111 12.00 15.76 -12.04
CA GLN A 111 11.91 16.32 -13.40
C GLN A 111 10.47 16.22 -13.92
N TRP A 112 9.53 16.54 -13.03
CA TRP A 112 8.12 16.70 -13.36
C TRP A 112 7.93 18.07 -14.04
N PHE A 113 7.30 18.05 -15.22
CA PHE A 113 7.14 19.15 -16.19
C PHE A 113 8.37 19.62 -17.01
N ARG A 114 8.09 19.87 -18.30
CA ARG A 114 8.96 20.29 -19.42
C ARG A 114 10.10 19.35 -19.83
N ARG A 115 9.74 18.43 -20.72
CA ARG A 115 10.53 18.20 -21.94
C ARG A 115 9.68 18.68 -23.12
N GLU A 116 9.91 19.91 -23.57
CA GLU A 116 9.27 20.46 -24.78
C GLU A 116 9.80 19.69 -26.00
N MET A 117 9.03 18.69 -26.46
CA MET A 117 9.25 18.04 -27.75
C MET A 117 8.61 18.91 -28.86
N PRO A 118 9.28 19.16 -29.98
CA PRO A 118 8.67 19.87 -31.11
C PRO A 118 7.50 19.05 -31.69
N PHE A 119 6.42 19.75 -32.03
CA PHE A 119 5.20 19.16 -32.59
C PHE A 119 5.41 18.79 -34.07
N GLU A 120 6.03 17.63 -34.32
CA GLU A 120 6.07 17.06 -35.68
C GLU A 120 4.89 16.11 -35.92
N VAL A 121 4.23 16.34 -37.06
CA VAL A 121 2.98 15.68 -37.45
C VAL A 121 3.28 14.26 -37.91
N PHE A 122 3.07 13.26 -37.05
CA PHE A 122 3.15 11.86 -37.48
C PHE A 122 1.86 11.41 -38.17
N GLY A 123 2.01 10.94 -39.40
CA GLY A 123 0.93 10.35 -40.19
C GLY A 123 0.44 9.02 -39.61
N TRP A 124 -0.76 8.63 -40.01
CA TRP A 124 -1.43 7.39 -39.61
C TRP A 124 -0.73 6.15 -40.19
N PHE A 125 0.36 5.72 -39.55
CA PHE A 125 0.94 4.41 -39.78
C PHE A 125 0.13 3.35 -39.03
N TRP A 126 -0.41 2.40 -39.79
CA TRP A 126 -0.99 1.19 -39.25
C TRP A 126 0.15 0.35 -38.64
N VAL A 127 0.13 0.15 -37.32
CA VAL A 127 1.09 -0.72 -36.64
C VAL A 127 0.64 -2.16 -36.84
N ASP A 128 1.40 -2.92 -37.63
CA ASP A 128 1.22 -4.37 -37.75
C ASP A 128 1.44 -5.00 -36.37
N TYR A 129 0.41 -5.70 -35.89
CA TYR A 129 0.30 -6.10 -34.49
C TYR A 129 0.62 -7.58 -34.30
N ASP A 130 1.78 -7.99 -34.83
CA ASP A 130 2.34 -9.35 -34.70
C ASP A 130 3.50 -9.39 -33.68
N SER A 131 3.73 -8.28 -32.95
CA SER A 131 4.74 -8.18 -31.89
C SER A 131 4.21 -8.67 -30.54
N THR A 132 4.94 -9.60 -29.92
CA THR A 132 4.78 -9.93 -28.49
C THR A 132 5.09 -8.71 -27.61
N ALA A 133 4.39 -8.59 -26.49
CA ALA A 133 4.55 -7.48 -25.54
C ALA A 133 6.00 -7.30 -25.06
N THR A 134 6.43 -6.05 -24.88
CA THR A 134 7.73 -5.71 -24.30
C THR A 134 7.79 -6.16 -22.83
N ILE A 135 8.85 -6.85 -22.44
CA ILE A 135 9.02 -7.27 -21.04
C ILE A 135 9.59 -6.11 -20.23
N ILE A 136 8.85 -5.70 -19.19
CA ILE A 136 9.29 -4.70 -18.22
C ILE A 136 10.17 -5.43 -17.19
N ASP A 137 11.49 -5.37 -17.38
CA ASP A 137 12.45 -6.04 -16.49
C ASP A 137 12.71 -5.24 -15.20
N GLY A 138 11.97 -5.62 -14.17
CA GLY A 138 12.12 -5.04 -12.83
C GLY A 138 13.41 -5.44 -12.11
N LYS A 139 14.18 -6.43 -12.58
CA LYS A 139 15.52 -6.70 -12.03
C LYS A 139 16.50 -5.63 -12.45
N SER A 140 16.54 -5.30 -13.75
CA SER A 140 17.37 -4.21 -14.29
C SER A 140 17.03 -2.88 -13.60
N VAL A 141 15.74 -2.51 -13.56
CA VAL A 141 15.30 -1.29 -12.87
C VAL A 141 15.69 -1.28 -11.39
N ALA A 142 15.56 -2.41 -10.68
CA ALA A 142 15.98 -2.50 -9.30
C ALA A 142 17.51 -2.42 -9.13
N GLU A 143 18.30 -2.94 -10.07
CA GLU A 143 19.77 -2.89 -10.05
C GLU A 143 20.26 -1.45 -10.26
N ASP A 144 19.71 -0.74 -11.25
CA ASP A 144 19.99 0.68 -11.47
C ASP A 144 19.68 1.51 -10.22
N ILE A 145 18.52 1.29 -9.60
CA ILE A 145 18.14 2.00 -8.36
C ILE A 145 19.08 1.65 -7.19
N ARG A 146 19.45 0.38 -7.02
CA ARG A 146 20.40 -0.02 -5.95
C ARG A 146 21.79 0.58 -6.14
N PHE A 147 22.27 0.71 -7.38
CA PHE A 147 23.52 1.41 -7.67
C PHE A 147 23.49 2.87 -7.20
N GLN A 148 22.37 3.58 -7.40
CA GLN A 148 22.22 4.99 -7.03
C GLN A 148 22.16 5.14 -5.50
N ILE A 149 21.38 4.27 -4.83
CA ILE A 149 21.32 4.21 -3.36
C ILE A 149 22.71 3.94 -2.76
N ALA A 150 23.49 3.02 -3.32
CA ALA A 150 24.84 2.71 -2.83
C ALA A 150 25.79 3.93 -2.89
N GLU A 151 25.72 4.68 -3.98
CA GLU A 151 26.49 5.92 -4.15
C GLU A 151 26.04 7.01 -3.18
N GLU A 152 24.73 7.20 -2.98
CA GLU A 152 24.20 8.17 -2.02
C GLU A 152 24.48 7.79 -0.55
N VAL A 153 24.46 6.49 -0.20
CA VAL A 153 24.89 5.98 1.11
C VAL A 153 26.38 6.28 1.34
N ARG A 154 27.22 6.11 0.30
CA ARG A 154 28.65 6.47 0.35
C ARG A 154 28.85 7.97 0.57
N GLN A 155 28.11 8.82 -0.14
CA GLN A 155 28.15 10.28 0.03
C GLN A 155 27.70 10.70 1.44
N MET A 156 26.57 10.16 1.92
CA MET A 156 26.06 10.37 3.28
C MET A 156 27.11 9.98 4.33
N LYS A 157 27.72 8.79 4.20
CA LYS A 157 28.77 8.32 5.12
C LYS A 157 29.97 9.27 5.17
N ASN A 158 30.36 9.83 4.03
CA ASN A 158 31.46 10.81 3.98
C ASN A 158 31.06 12.16 4.63
N ALA A 159 29.78 12.54 4.55
CA ALA A 159 29.27 13.81 5.09
C ALA A 159 29.04 13.77 6.61
N VAL A 160 28.48 12.68 7.17
CA VAL A 160 28.09 12.59 8.59
C VAL A 160 28.73 11.44 9.37
N GLY A 161 29.58 10.62 8.75
CA GLY A 161 30.26 9.49 9.41
C GLY A 161 29.38 8.26 9.69
N HIS A 162 28.07 8.35 9.42
CA HIS A 162 27.06 7.31 9.66
C HIS A 162 26.44 6.79 8.36
N VAL A 163 25.90 5.58 8.41
CA VAL A 163 25.14 4.95 7.31
C VAL A 163 23.69 4.72 7.75
N PRO A 164 22.71 4.60 6.83
CA PRO A 164 21.35 4.23 7.19
C PRO A 164 21.29 2.86 7.85
N GLY A 165 20.20 2.63 8.59
CA GLY A 165 19.98 1.39 9.34
C GLY A 165 18.56 0.88 9.17
N LEU A 166 18.39 -0.38 8.75
CA LEU A 166 17.09 -1.04 8.61
C LEU A 166 16.96 -2.15 9.66
N ALA A 167 15.99 -2.04 10.55
CA ALA A 167 15.56 -3.14 11.41
C ALA A 167 14.42 -3.92 10.75
N VAL A 168 14.51 -5.25 10.78
CA VAL A 168 13.49 -6.17 10.30
C VAL A 168 13.02 -7.04 11.46
N VAL A 169 11.71 -7.14 11.66
CA VAL A 169 11.06 -8.05 12.61
C VAL A 169 10.39 -9.17 11.82
N LEU A 170 10.81 -10.41 12.05
CA LEU A 170 10.26 -11.62 11.44
C LEU A 170 9.61 -12.47 12.54
N VAL A 171 8.35 -12.88 12.34
CA VAL A 171 7.60 -13.69 13.30
C VAL A 171 7.22 -15.03 12.65
N GLY A 172 7.71 -16.13 13.23
CA GLY A 172 7.49 -17.49 12.72
C GLY A 172 8.48 -17.95 11.63
N ASP A 173 8.19 -19.13 11.08
CA ASP A 173 9.05 -19.97 10.23
C ASP A 173 8.51 -20.12 8.78
N ARG A 174 7.77 -19.11 8.33
CA ARG A 174 7.21 -19.06 6.97
C ARG A 174 8.33 -18.91 5.93
N ARG A 175 8.60 -19.98 5.17
CA ARG A 175 9.66 -20.03 4.13
C ARG A 175 9.60 -18.90 3.09
N ASP A 176 8.39 -18.44 2.74
CA ASP A 176 8.18 -17.33 1.82
C ASP A 176 8.57 -15.98 2.47
N SER A 177 8.13 -15.75 3.71
CA SER A 177 8.55 -14.61 4.53
C SER A 177 10.07 -14.59 4.78
N GLU A 178 10.67 -15.70 5.18
CA GLU A 178 12.12 -15.83 5.34
C GLU A 178 12.89 -15.45 4.07
N SER A 179 12.43 -15.95 2.92
CA SER A 179 13.09 -15.69 1.64
C SER A 179 13.01 -14.21 1.27
N TYR A 180 11.86 -13.58 1.49
CA TYR A 180 11.71 -12.12 1.34
C TYR A 180 12.63 -11.33 2.28
N VAL A 181 12.74 -11.75 3.55
CA VAL A 181 13.66 -11.13 4.51
C VAL A 181 15.12 -11.29 4.07
N ARG A 182 15.54 -12.50 3.66
CA ARG A 182 16.89 -12.74 3.11
C ARG A 182 17.22 -11.81 1.94
N TYR A 183 16.28 -11.59 1.01
CA TYR A 183 16.50 -10.64 -0.09
C TYR A 183 16.58 -9.17 0.37
N LYS A 184 15.81 -8.76 1.38
CA LYS A 184 15.90 -7.41 1.97
C LYS A 184 17.25 -7.19 2.67
N ILE A 185 17.71 -8.15 3.47
CA ILE A 185 19.01 -8.10 4.16
C ILE A 185 20.16 -8.04 3.14
N LYS A 186 20.16 -8.91 2.13
CA LYS A 186 21.13 -8.87 1.02
C LYS A 186 21.11 -7.53 0.29
N GLY A 187 19.92 -6.98 0.05
CA GLY A 187 19.76 -5.65 -0.54
C GLY A 187 20.41 -4.53 0.28
N CYS A 188 20.29 -4.58 1.62
CA CYS A 188 21.00 -3.66 2.52
C CYS A 188 22.52 -3.78 2.39
N GLU A 189 23.05 -5.00 2.40
CA GLU A 189 24.48 -5.29 2.25
C GLU A 189 25.03 -4.77 0.91
N GLU A 190 24.30 -5.00 -0.20
CA GLU A 190 24.67 -4.54 -1.55
C GLU A 190 24.81 -3.00 -1.64
N VAL A 191 24.02 -2.25 -0.88
CA VAL A 191 24.01 -0.76 -0.92
C VAL A 191 24.68 -0.10 0.29
N GLY A 192 25.28 -0.88 1.20
CA GLY A 192 26.00 -0.37 2.38
C GLY A 192 25.11 0.11 3.53
N ILE A 193 23.82 -0.27 3.55
CA ILE A 193 22.90 -0.02 4.68
C ILE A 193 23.14 -1.09 5.76
N LYS A 194 23.19 -0.67 7.03
CA LYS A 194 23.30 -1.60 8.16
C LYS A 194 21.94 -2.28 8.40
N SER A 195 21.86 -3.60 8.32
CA SER A 195 20.66 -4.34 8.68
C SER A 195 20.71 -4.91 10.10
N LEU A 196 19.57 -4.93 10.79
CA LEU A 196 19.33 -5.67 12.03
C LEU A 196 18.12 -6.58 11.83
N LEU A 197 18.14 -7.77 12.41
CA LEU A 197 17.05 -8.75 12.32
C LEU A 197 16.65 -9.22 13.72
N ALA A 198 15.36 -9.14 14.03
CA ALA A 198 14.74 -9.74 15.20
C ALA A 198 13.86 -10.90 14.74
N GLU A 199 14.32 -12.13 14.96
CA GLU A 199 13.55 -13.36 14.70
C GLU A 199 12.79 -13.75 15.96
N LEU A 200 11.46 -13.82 15.87
CA LEU A 200 10.55 -14.09 16.98
C LEU A 200 9.77 -15.39 16.72
N PRO A 201 9.58 -16.25 17.74
CA PRO A 201 8.79 -17.48 17.59
C PRO A 201 7.37 -17.21 17.09
N GLY A 202 6.85 -18.05 16.19
CA GLY A 202 5.49 -17.92 15.64
C GLY A 202 4.36 -18.04 16.68
N ASN A 203 4.67 -18.43 17.92
CA ASN A 203 3.76 -18.52 19.05
C ASN A 203 4.02 -17.44 20.13
N CYS A 204 4.82 -16.40 19.86
CA CYS A 204 5.00 -15.30 20.81
C CYS A 204 3.72 -14.45 20.93
N THR A 205 3.63 -13.66 21.99
CA THR A 205 2.56 -12.67 22.15
C THR A 205 2.83 -11.44 21.29
N GLU A 206 1.79 -10.66 21.01
CA GLU A 206 1.90 -9.36 20.31
C GLU A 206 2.85 -8.40 21.05
N ASP A 207 2.79 -8.38 22.38
CA ASP A 207 3.59 -7.47 23.19
C ASP A 207 5.11 -7.72 23.02
N VAL A 208 5.54 -8.96 22.75
CA VAL A 208 6.95 -9.26 22.41
C VAL A 208 7.36 -8.65 21.06
N VAL A 209 6.42 -8.58 20.10
CA VAL A 209 6.64 -7.92 18.80
C VAL A 209 6.68 -6.39 18.99
N VAL A 210 5.74 -5.84 19.76
CA VAL A 210 5.67 -4.40 20.09
C VAL A 210 6.89 -3.93 20.89
N ASP A 211 7.38 -4.71 21.84
CA ASP A 211 8.63 -4.44 22.57
C ASP A 211 9.83 -4.38 21.63
N SER A 212 9.88 -5.29 20.64
CA SER A 212 10.95 -5.34 19.65
C SER A 212 10.92 -4.11 18.73
N VAL A 213 9.73 -3.72 18.25
CA VAL A 213 9.52 -2.48 17.49
C VAL A 213 9.89 -1.25 18.33
N SER A 214 9.49 -1.22 19.61
CA SER A 214 9.78 -0.09 20.51
C SER A 214 11.28 0.12 20.73
N ARG A 215 12.05 -0.97 20.93
CA ARG A 215 13.52 -0.88 21.01
C ARG A 215 14.14 -0.32 19.73
N PHE A 216 13.62 -0.70 18.56
CA PHE A 216 14.09 -0.14 17.28
C PHE A 216 13.62 1.30 17.04
N ASN A 217 12.49 1.73 17.61
CA ASN A 217 12.10 3.15 17.62
C ASN A 217 13.10 3.99 18.44
N GLU A 218 13.54 3.48 19.59
CA GLU A 218 14.47 4.17 20.50
C GLU A 218 15.93 4.15 20.02
N ASP A 219 16.36 3.15 19.23
CA ASP A 219 17.73 3.05 18.70
C ASP A 219 18.03 4.15 17.65
N PRO A 220 18.95 5.10 17.91
CA PRO A 220 19.29 6.17 16.97
C PRO A 220 20.15 5.71 15.79
N SER A 221 20.61 4.45 15.77
CA SER A 221 21.28 3.83 14.62
C SER A 221 20.31 3.14 13.65
N VAL A 222 19.03 3.00 14.03
CA VAL A 222 17.95 2.49 13.19
C VAL A 222 17.15 3.66 12.63
N HIS A 223 16.90 3.61 11.33
CA HIS A 223 16.24 4.65 10.55
C HIS A 223 14.98 4.11 9.84
N GLY A 224 14.99 2.83 9.45
CA GLY A 224 13.81 2.11 8.98
C GLY A 224 13.46 0.95 9.89
N ILE A 225 12.17 0.70 10.08
CA ILE A 225 11.64 -0.50 10.73
C ILE A 225 10.65 -1.17 9.77
N LEU A 226 10.79 -2.48 9.62
CA LEU A 226 9.88 -3.31 8.84
C LEU A 226 9.42 -4.50 9.67
N VAL A 227 8.10 -4.69 9.79
CA VAL A 227 7.51 -5.91 10.32
C VAL A 227 7.10 -6.79 9.13
N GLN A 228 7.68 -7.98 9.01
CA GLN A 228 7.44 -8.84 7.85
C GLN A 228 6.04 -9.46 7.92
N LEU A 229 5.20 -9.09 6.96
CA LEU A 229 3.85 -9.62 6.79
C LEU A 229 3.86 -10.90 5.92
N PRO A 230 2.82 -11.76 6.05
CA PRO A 230 1.75 -11.70 7.05
C PRO A 230 2.21 -12.25 8.41
N LEU A 231 1.65 -11.70 9.47
CA LEU A 231 1.84 -12.19 10.84
C LEU A 231 1.02 -13.47 11.12
N PRO A 232 1.33 -14.21 12.19
CA PRO A 232 0.47 -15.28 12.70
C PRO A 232 -0.98 -14.84 12.91
N GLN A 233 -1.95 -15.73 12.64
CA GLN A 233 -3.39 -15.41 12.66
C GLN A 233 -3.95 -14.96 14.02
N HIS A 234 -3.23 -15.20 15.12
CA HIS A 234 -3.64 -14.79 16.47
C HIS A 234 -3.20 -13.36 16.83
N MET A 235 -2.53 -12.64 15.92
CA MET A 235 -2.01 -11.29 16.16
C MET A 235 -2.80 -10.21 15.42
N ASP A 236 -3.05 -9.10 16.10
CA ASP A 236 -3.52 -7.85 15.50
C ASP A 236 -2.35 -7.12 14.79
N GLU A 237 -2.35 -7.23 13.46
CA GLU A 237 -1.40 -6.56 12.58
C GLU A 237 -1.50 -5.02 12.66
N GLU A 238 -2.70 -4.46 12.88
CA GLU A 238 -2.89 -3.01 12.97
C GLU A 238 -2.29 -2.45 14.26
N ARG A 239 -2.48 -3.15 15.40
CA ARG A 239 -1.83 -2.83 16.67
C ARG A 239 -0.30 -2.85 16.56
N ILE A 240 0.27 -3.86 15.90
CA ILE A 240 1.72 -4.01 15.76
C ILE A 240 2.31 -2.97 14.79
N LEU A 241 1.69 -2.74 13.62
CA LEU A 241 2.17 -1.73 12.67
C LEU A 241 2.04 -0.30 13.22
N SER A 242 1.00 -0.03 14.01
CA SER A 242 0.81 1.28 14.66
C SER A 242 1.83 1.58 15.77
N ALA A 243 2.64 0.60 16.19
CA ALA A 243 3.74 0.83 17.11
C ALA A 243 5.00 1.39 16.43
N ILE A 244 5.09 1.36 15.09
CA ILE A 244 6.23 1.90 14.34
C ILE A 244 6.13 3.44 14.30
N SER A 245 7.21 4.16 14.64
CA SER A 245 7.21 5.62 14.55
C SER A 245 7.08 6.09 13.09
N LEU A 246 6.39 7.22 12.86
CA LEU A 246 6.13 7.74 11.52
C LEU A 246 7.42 7.98 10.72
N GLU A 247 8.49 8.39 11.40
CA GLU A 247 9.82 8.68 10.84
C GLU A 247 10.58 7.40 10.46
N LYS A 248 10.17 6.24 11.00
CA LYS A 248 10.80 4.93 10.76
C LYS A 248 9.91 3.95 9.98
N ASP A 249 8.67 4.31 9.68
CA ASP A 249 7.73 3.57 8.79
C ASP A 249 8.16 3.63 7.32
N VAL A 250 9.30 3.02 7.00
CA VAL A 250 9.89 3.03 5.66
C VAL A 250 9.11 2.17 4.66
N ASP A 251 8.24 1.28 5.13
CA ASP A 251 7.26 0.56 4.30
C ASP A 251 6.02 1.42 3.96
N GLY A 252 5.81 2.54 4.65
CA GLY A 252 4.83 3.59 4.33
C GLY A 252 3.39 3.31 4.77
N PHE A 253 3.15 2.30 5.63
CA PHE A 253 1.80 1.85 6.00
C PHE A 253 1.15 2.66 7.12
N HIS A 254 1.89 3.52 7.82
CA HIS A 254 1.37 4.35 8.89
C HIS A 254 0.21 5.24 8.36
N PRO A 255 -0.94 5.35 9.05
CA PRO A 255 -2.11 6.06 8.53
C PRO A 255 -1.85 7.50 8.09
N LEU A 256 -0.89 8.19 8.72
CA LEU A 256 -0.45 9.54 8.29
C LEU A 256 0.28 9.55 6.95
N ASN A 257 1.05 8.51 6.60
CA ASN A 257 1.67 8.39 5.27
C ASN A 257 0.58 8.17 4.21
N VAL A 258 -0.34 7.21 4.41
CA VAL A 258 -1.44 6.97 3.46
C VAL A 258 -2.40 8.18 3.36
N GLY A 259 -2.71 8.83 4.48
CA GLY A 259 -3.54 10.04 4.51
C GLY A 259 -2.88 11.24 3.82
N ASN A 260 -1.59 11.47 4.06
CA ASN A 260 -0.84 12.51 3.35
C ASN A 260 -0.63 12.15 1.87
N LEU A 261 -0.65 10.87 1.47
CA LEU A 261 -0.68 10.43 0.07
C LEU A 261 -2.05 10.70 -0.58
N ALA A 262 -3.17 10.61 0.14
CA ALA A 262 -4.49 10.96 -0.40
C ALA A 262 -4.66 12.49 -0.64
N LEU A 263 -4.06 13.33 0.22
CA LEU A 263 -4.22 14.79 0.18
C LEU A 263 -3.20 15.44 -0.77
N ARG A 264 -3.62 15.84 -1.98
CA ARG A 264 -2.73 16.44 -3.02
C ARG A 264 -1.83 17.58 -2.53
N SER A 265 -2.28 18.41 -1.59
CA SER A 265 -1.51 19.51 -0.99
C SER A 265 -0.52 19.09 0.10
N ARG A 266 -0.32 17.78 0.29
CA ARG A 266 0.63 17.20 1.25
C ARG A 266 1.53 16.17 0.58
N LYS A 267 2.71 15.99 1.16
CA LYS A 267 3.66 14.92 0.86
C LYS A 267 3.71 13.97 2.06
N PRO A 268 3.60 12.64 1.87
CA PRO A 268 3.91 11.68 2.94
C PRO A 268 5.41 11.71 3.25
N LEU A 269 5.84 11.19 4.42
CA LEU A 269 7.28 10.96 4.62
C LEU A 269 7.73 9.81 3.72
N PHE A 270 6.96 8.72 3.69
CA PHE A 270 7.25 7.54 2.89
C PHE A 270 6.03 7.14 2.06
N VAL A 271 6.26 6.85 0.78
CA VAL A 271 5.25 6.26 -0.12
C VAL A 271 5.38 4.74 -0.03
N PRO A 272 4.27 3.98 0.12
CA PRO A 272 4.31 2.53 0.21
C PRO A 272 5.15 1.85 -0.88
N CYS A 273 6.08 1.00 -0.48
CA CYS A 273 7.14 0.46 -1.34
C CYS A 273 6.60 -0.19 -2.62
N ALA A 274 5.55 -1.00 -2.51
CA ALA A 274 4.95 -1.69 -3.66
C ALA A 274 4.24 -0.71 -4.62
N ALA A 275 3.58 0.33 -4.10
CA ALA A 275 2.95 1.37 -4.91
C ALA A 275 4.00 2.23 -5.63
N LYS A 276 5.06 2.62 -4.91
CA LYS A 276 6.21 3.36 -5.46
C LYS A 276 6.91 2.52 -6.55
N ALA A 277 7.05 1.21 -6.35
CA ALA A 277 7.62 0.29 -7.34
C ALA A 277 6.76 0.13 -8.61
N CYS A 278 5.43 0.05 -8.47
CA CYS A 278 4.53 0.03 -9.63
C CYS A 278 4.64 1.31 -10.46
N LEU A 279 4.70 2.47 -9.80
CA LEU A 279 4.91 3.76 -10.45
C LEU A 279 6.27 3.80 -11.16
N GLU A 280 7.35 3.46 -10.45
CA GLU A 280 8.72 3.54 -10.96
C GLU A 280 8.90 2.69 -12.23
N LEU A 281 8.35 1.47 -12.24
CA LEU A 281 8.35 0.60 -13.42
C LEU A 281 7.65 1.21 -14.64
N LEU A 282 6.54 1.92 -14.44
CA LEU A 282 5.84 2.62 -15.51
C LEU A 282 6.67 3.80 -16.05
N LEU A 283 7.24 4.61 -15.16
CA LEU A 283 8.04 5.79 -15.53
C LEU A 283 9.35 5.43 -16.23
N GLN A 284 10.10 4.47 -15.69
CA GLN A 284 11.36 3.96 -16.28
C GLN A 284 11.11 3.33 -17.66
N SER A 285 9.94 2.70 -17.85
CA SER A 285 9.51 2.17 -19.16
C SER A 285 9.00 3.22 -20.14
N GLY A 286 9.01 4.52 -19.78
CA GLY A 286 8.54 5.62 -20.62
C GLY A 286 7.02 5.68 -20.81
N ILE A 287 6.25 5.08 -19.89
CA ILE A 287 4.80 4.90 -20.03
C ILE A 287 4.07 6.14 -19.49
N GLU A 288 3.38 6.85 -20.39
CA GLU A 288 2.58 8.03 -20.07
C GLU A 288 1.38 7.67 -19.18
N LEU A 289 1.25 8.32 -18.02
CA LEU A 289 0.15 8.13 -17.07
C LEU A 289 -0.98 9.16 -17.21
N MET A 290 -0.64 10.38 -17.64
CA MET A 290 -1.57 11.51 -17.66
C MET A 290 -2.75 11.23 -18.58
N GLY A 291 -3.97 11.32 -18.04
CA GLY A 291 -5.21 11.08 -18.79
C GLY A 291 -5.49 9.62 -19.16
N LYS A 292 -4.60 8.66 -18.86
CA LYS A 292 -4.87 7.22 -19.09
C LYS A 292 -5.91 6.69 -18.12
N HIS A 293 -6.65 5.66 -18.55
CA HIS A 293 -7.48 4.86 -17.66
C HIS A 293 -6.67 3.69 -17.09
N VAL A 294 -6.56 3.61 -15.76
CA VAL A 294 -5.83 2.56 -15.06
C VAL A 294 -6.78 1.78 -14.17
N THR A 295 -6.84 0.46 -14.35
CA THR A 295 -7.54 -0.42 -13.40
C THR A 295 -6.55 -1.03 -12.43
N VAL A 296 -6.81 -0.83 -11.13
CA VAL A 296 -6.12 -1.51 -10.03
C VAL A 296 -7.01 -2.65 -9.54
N ILE A 297 -6.53 -3.88 -9.67
CA ILE A 297 -7.23 -5.11 -9.26
C ILE A 297 -6.74 -5.48 -7.86
N GLY A 298 -7.63 -5.39 -6.87
CA GLY A 298 -7.28 -5.51 -5.46
C GLY A 298 -7.27 -4.17 -4.74
N ARG A 299 -7.70 -4.17 -3.48
CA ARG A 299 -7.86 -2.97 -2.63
C ARG A 299 -7.18 -3.10 -1.27
N SER A 300 -6.09 -3.87 -1.20
CA SER A 300 -5.32 -4.06 0.02
C SER A 300 -4.72 -2.75 0.53
N LYS A 301 -4.56 -2.61 1.86
CA LYS A 301 -3.92 -1.43 2.47
C LYS A 301 -2.45 -1.26 2.07
N VAL A 302 -1.77 -2.37 1.76
CA VAL A 302 -0.34 -2.45 1.41
C VAL A 302 -0.06 -2.09 -0.07
N VAL A 303 -0.94 -2.48 -1.00
CA VAL A 303 -0.70 -2.31 -2.44
C VAL A 303 -1.84 -1.56 -3.14
N GLY A 304 -3.04 -2.14 -3.18
CA GLY A 304 -4.11 -1.66 -4.07
C GLY A 304 -4.55 -0.23 -3.76
N LEU A 305 -4.83 0.07 -2.48
CA LEU A 305 -5.22 1.41 -2.05
C LEU A 305 -4.12 2.47 -2.33
N PRO A 306 -2.87 2.34 -1.83
CA PRO A 306 -1.86 3.36 -2.06
C PRO A 306 -1.45 3.50 -3.54
N THR A 307 -1.46 2.41 -4.32
CA THR A 307 -1.24 2.48 -5.77
C THR A 307 -2.31 3.32 -6.45
N SER A 308 -3.58 3.12 -6.09
CA SER A 308 -4.67 3.91 -6.67
C SER A 308 -4.59 5.40 -6.34
N LEU A 309 -4.13 5.77 -5.14
CA LEU A 309 -3.93 7.17 -4.73
C LEU A 309 -2.72 7.79 -5.43
N LEU A 310 -1.62 7.05 -5.56
CA LEU A 310 -0.41 7.50 -6.22
C LEU A 310 -0.66 7.75 -7.72
N LEU A 311 -1.31 6.83 -8.42
CA LEU A 311 -1.69 7.01 -9.83
C LEU A 311 -2.59 8.23 -10.06
N GLN A 312 -3.54 8.51 -9.16
CA GLN A 312 -4.37 9.72 -9.22
C GLN A 312 -3.55 11.01 -9.08
N ARG A 313 -2.44 11.01 -8.31
CA ARG A 313 -1.50 12.14 -8.28
C ARG A 313 -0.82 12.36 -9.63
N HIS A 314 -0.49 11.28 -10.33
CA HIS A 314 0.08 11.32 -11.68
C HIS A 314 -0.99 11.50 -12.79
N HIS A 315 -2.15 12.06 -12.44
CA HIS A 315 -3.22 12.46 -13.35
C HIS A 315 -3.85 11.31 -14.16
N ALA A 316 -3.74 10.08 -13.69
CA ALA A 316 -4.48 8.95 -14.23
C ALA A 316 -5.95 8.96 -13.76
N THR A 317 -6.86 8.51 -14.62
CA THR A 317 -8.21 8.12 -14.22
C THR A 317 -8.14 6.69 -13.67
N VAL A 318 -8.54 6.46 -12.42
CA VAL A 318 -8.33 5.17 -11.75
C VAL A 318 -9.64 4.47 -11.38
N SER A 319 -9.79 3.24 -11.86
CA SER A 319 -10.81 2.28 -11.42
C SER A 319 -10.19 1.30 -10.41
N ILE A 320 -10.87 1.02 -9.30
CA ILE A 320 -10.44 0.01 -8.32
C ILE A 320 -11.47 -1.12 -8.34
N ILE A 321 -11.03 -2.35 -8.65
CA ILE A 321 -11.89 -3.54 -8.67
C ILE A 321 -11.48 -4.55 -7.61
N HIS A 322 -12.44 -5.37 -7.17
CA HIS A 322 -12.24 -6.38 -6.11
C HIS A 322 -13.21 -7.55 -6.30
N ALA A 323 -13.11 -8.58 -5.46
CA ALA A 323 -13.91 -9.82 -5.52
C ALA A 323 -15.46 -9.67 -5.40
N PHE A 324 -15.98 -8.44 -5.29
CA PHE A 324 -17.41 -8.12 -5.25
C PHE A 324 -17.82 -7.09 -6.31
N THR A 325 -16.90 -6.72 -7.21
CA THR A 325 -17.19 -5.85 -8.35
C THR A 325 -17.98 -6.65 -9.39
N THR A 326 -19.09 -6.09 -9.89
CA THR A 326 -19.84 -6.67 -11.01
C THR A 326 -19.09 -6.44 -12.32
N ASN A 327 -19.03 -7.45 -13.19
CA ASN A 327 -18.33 -7.42 -14.49
C ASN A 327 -16.87 -6.89 -14.43
N PRO A 328 -15.99 -7.43 -13.56
CA PRO A 328 -14.61 -6.96 -13.43
C PRO A 328 -13.83 -7.02 -14.75
N GLU A 329 -14.17 -7.97 -15.62
CA GLU A 329 -13.58 -8.15 -16.95
C GLU A 329 -13.93 -7.01 -17.91
N GLU A 330 -15.12 -6.41 -17.76
CA GLU A 330 -15.59 -5.31 -18.60
C GLU A 330 -14.86 -4.01 -18.26
N ILE A 331 -14.71 -3.72 -16.97
CA ILE A 331 -13.97 -2.55 -16.46
C ILE A 331 -12.48 -2.67 -16.85
N THR A 332 -11.88 -3.84 -16.63
CA THR A 332 -10.46 -4.07 -16.96
C THR A 332 -10.20 -3.85 -18.47
N ARG A 333 -11.11 -4.30 -19.34
CA ARG A 333 -10.96 -4.20 -20.81
C ARG A 333 -11.07 -2.76 -21.35
N GLN A 334 -11.52 -1.81 -20.54
CA GLN A 334 -11.53 -0.38 -20.88
C GLN A 334 -10.22 0.34 -20.52
N SER A 335 -9.27 -0.35 -19.89
CA SER A 335 -8.07 0.28 -19.30
C SER A 335 -6.88 0.29 -20.25
N ASP A 336 -6.13 1.39 -20.23
CA ASP A 336 -4.83 1.52 -20.91
C ASP A 336 -3.71 0.85 -20.10
N ILE A 337 -3.86 0.81 -18.77
CA ILE A 337 -2.92 0.18 -17.85
C ILE A 337 -3.72 -0.69 -16.86
N VAL A 338 -3.24 -1.89 -16.58
CA VAL A 338 -3.81 -2.81 -15.58
C VAL A 338 -2.74 -3.12 -14.55
N ILE A 339 -3.03 -2.89 -13.28
CA ILE A 339 -2.16 -3.26 -12.16
C ILE A 339 -2.87 -4.32 -11.31
N SER A 340 -2.36 -5.55 -11.28
CA SER A 340 -2.96 -6.63 -10.50
C SER A 340 -2.23 -6.86 -9.18
N ALA A 341 -2.97 -6.74 -8.08
CA ALA A 341 -2.54 -6.97 -6.71
C ALA A 341 -3.67 -7.69 -5.91
N ALA A 342 -4.29 -8.68 -6.55
CA ALA A 342 -5.37 -9.51 -6.01
C ALA A 342 -4.83 -10.66 -5.14
N GLY A 343 -3.64 -11.18 -5.43
CA GLY A 343 -3.08 -12.36 -4.75
C GLY A 343 -3.82 -13.64 -5.10
N VAL A 344 -4.14 -13.81 -6.38
CA VAL A 344 -4.84 -14.99 -6.93
C VAL A 344 -4.22 -15.37 -8.26
N ALA A 345 -3.50 -16.48 -8.27
CA ALA A 345 -2.77 -16.97 -9.43
C ALA A 345 -3.63 -17.05 -10.71
N ASN A 346 -3.15 -16.43 -11.79
CA ASN A 346 -3.77 -16.46 -13.13
C ASN A 346 -5.25 -16.00 -13.20
N LEU A 347 -5.71 -15.21 -12.23
CA LEU A 347 -7.03 -14.56 -12.21
C LEU A 347 -7.30 -13.73 -13.47
N VAL A 348 -6.35 -12.88 -13.85
CA VAL A 348 -6.50 -11.96 -14.98
C VAL A 348 -6.15 -12.70 -16.26
N ARG A 349 -7.17 -13.06 -17.03
CA ARG A 349 -7.01 -13.72 -18.34
C ARG A 349 -6.77 -12.70 -19.44
N GLY A 350 -6.21 -13.12 -20.56
CA GLY A 350 -6.00 -12.23 -21.72
C GLY A 350 -7.30 -11.57 -22.21
N SER A 351 -8.44 -12.27 -22.08
CA SER A 351 -9.76 -11.73 -22.42
C SER A 351 -10.22 -10.53 -21.57
N TRP A 352 -9.56 -10.26 -20.44
CA TRP A 352 -9.81 -9.08 -19.58
C TRP A 352 -9.07 -7.84 -20.10
N LEU A 353 -8.07 -8.00 -20.95
CA LEU A 353 -7.15 -6.92 -21.32
C LEU A 353 -7.59 -6.20 -22.60
N LYS A 354 -7.41 -4.88 -22.62
CA LYS A 354 -7.44 -4.08 -23.85
C LYS A 354 -6.22 -4.45 -24.71
N LYS A 355 -6.40 -4.58 -26.02
CA LYS A 355 -5.27 -4.71 -26.95
C LYS A 355 -4.41 -3.44 -26.86
N GLY A 356 -3.12 -3.60 -26.56
CA GLY A 356 -2.19 -2.50 -26.29
C GLY A 356 -2.13 -2.03 -24.84
N ALA A 357 -2.86 -2.66 -23.91
CA ALA A 357 -2.72 -2.35 -22.48
C ALA A 357 -1.29 -2.59 -21.98
N VAL A 358 -0.87 -1.79 -21.01
CA VAL A 358 0.30 -2.08 -20.16
C VAL A 358 -0.16 -2.92 -18.98
N VAL A 359 0.63 -3.92 -18.58
CA VAL A 359 0.30 -4.81 -17.45
C VAL A 359 1.42 -4.81 -16.41
N ILE A 360 1.08 -4.39 -15.20
CA ILE A 360 1.92 -4.52 -14.00
C ILE A 360 1.32 -5.62 -13.11
N ASP A 361 2.03 -6.72 -12.95
CA ASP A 361 1.63 -7.84 -12.12
C ASP A 361 2.41 -7.82 -10.79
N VAL A 362 1.71 -7.49 -9.72
CA VAL A 362 2.21 -7.45 -8.34
C VAL A 362 1.96 -8.78 -7.62
N GLY A 363 1.18 -9.69 -8.21
CA GLY A 363 0.87 -10.99 -7.63
C GLY A 363 2.13 -11.83 -7.42
N THR A 364 2.25 -12.47 -6.26
CA THR A 364 3.34 -13.42 -5.96
C THR A 364 2.75 -14.66 -5.32
N ASN A 365 2.20 -15.52 -6.15
CA ASN A 365 1.44 -16.70 -5.75
C ASN A 365 2.32 -17.95 -5.80
N PRO A 366 2.64 -18.62 -4.67
CA PRO A 366 3.35 -19.89 -4.69
C PRO A 366 2.42 -21.00 -5.22
N ILE A 367 2.88 -21.72 -6.24
CA ILE A 367 2.24 -22.93 -6.78
C ILE A 367 3.20 -24.09 -6.57
N GLU A 368 2.68 -25.21 -6.04
CA GLU A 368 3.43 -26.46 -5.88
C GLU A 368 4.10 -26.87 -7.19
N ASP A 369 5.41 -27.07 -7.14
CA ASP A 369 6.22 -27.48 -8.28
C ASP A 369 7.29 -28.46 -7.80
N PRO A 370 7.07 -29.78 -7.94
CA PRO A 370 8.00 -30.80 -7.50
C PRO A 370 9.36 -30.78 -8.24
N THR A 371 9.52 -30.00 -9.31
CA THR A 371 10.81 -29.84 -10.02
C THR A 371 11.61 -28.62 -9.54
N SER A 372 11.02 -27.79 -8.67
CA SER A 372 11.70 -26.66 -8.01
C SER A 372 12.43 -27.13 -6.75
N ASP A 373 13.66 -26.63 -6.52
CA ASP A 373 14.45 -26.87 -5.30
C ASP A 373 13.69 -26.49 -4.01
N TYR A 374 12.74 -25.56 -4.11
CA TYR A 374 11.90 -25.09 -3.00
C TYR A 374 10.58 -25.87 -2.85
N GLY A 375 10.25 -26.76 -3.78
CA GLY A 375 8.96 -27.46 -3.88
C GLY A 375 7.81 -26.60 -4.43
N TYR A 376 8.07 -25.34 -4.79
CA TYR A 376 7.12 -24.42 -5.39
C TYR A 376 7.79 -23.47 -6.38
N ARG A 377 7.00 -22.91 -7.29
CA ARG A 377 7.37 -21.74 -8.10
C ARG A 377 6.44 -20.57 -7.82
N LEU A 378 6.89 -19.35 -8.08
CA LEU A 378 6.05 -18.15 -8.00
C LEU A 378 5.39 -17.88 -9.36
N THR A 379 4.11 -17.52 -9.36
CA THR A 379 3.39 -17.01 -10.52
C THR A 379 2.62 -15.73 -10.16
N GLY A 380 2.32 -14.93 -11.17
CA GLY A 380 1.59 -13.68 -11.04
C GLY A 380 0.07 -13.88 -10.89
N ASP A 381 -0.65 -12.78 -10.74
CA ASP A 381 -2.11 -12.77 -10.82
C ASP A 381 -2.60 -12.83 -12.28
N VAL A 382 -1.74 -12.50 -13.24
CA VAL A 382 -2.04 -12.46 -14.67
C VAL A 382 -1.57 -13.74 -15.35
N CYS A 383 -2.40 -14.29 -16.24
CA CYS A 383 -1.97 -15.36 -17.13
C CYS A 383 -1.03 -14.79 -18.22
N PHE A 384 0.27 -14.85 -17.93
CA PHE A 384 1.33 -14.22 -18.71
C PHE A 384 1.33 -14.66 -20.18
N GLU A 385 1.10 -15.95 -20.45
CA GLU A 385 1.09 -16.54 -21.80
C GLU A 385 -0.09 -16.10 -22.67
N GLU A 386 -1.15 -15.57 -22.05
CA GLU A 386 -2.26 -14.92 -22.74
C GLU A 386 -2.00 -13.41 -22.88
N ALA A 387 -1.55 -12.77 -21.80
CA ALA A 387 -1.36 -11.32 -21.74
C ALA A 387 -0.25 -10.82 -22.68
N VAL A 388 0.85 -11.57 -22.81
CA VAL A 388 2.00 -11.22 -23.69
C VAL A 388 1.62 -11.13 -25.18
N LYS A 389 0.46 -11.68 -25.58
CA LYS A 389 -0.07 -11.63 -26.97
C LYS A 389 -0.96 -10.41 -27.24
N LEU A 390 -1.31 -9.66 -26.20
CA LEU A 390 -2.30 -8.58 -26.25
C LEU A 390 -1.75 -7.25 -25.70
N ALA A 391 -0.94 -7.32 -24.66
CA ALA A 391 -0.32 -6.16 -24.03
C ALA A 391 0.69 -5.46 -24.96
N SER A 392 0.94 -4.17 -24.72
CA SER A 392 2.09 -3.45 -25.30
C SER A 392 3.35 -3.69 -24.48
N ALA A 393 3.21 -3.72 -23.15
CA ALA A 393 4.29 -4.04 -22.22
C ALA A 393 3.74 -4.80 -20.99
N ILE A 394 4.55 -5.71 -20.42
CA ILE A 394 4.17 -6.54 -19.26
C ILE A 394 5.34 -6.84 -18.32
N THR A 395 5.13 -6.75 -17.01
CA THR A 395 6.11 -7.23 -16.02
C THR A 395 6.03 -8.76 -15.84
N PRO A 396 7.16 -9.48 -15.76
CA PRO A 396 7.15 -10.92 -15.47
C PRO A 396 7.02 -11.19 -13.96
N VAL A 397 6.52 -12.36 -13.59
CA VAL A 397 6.58 -12.89 -12.22
C VAL A 397 7.25 -14.27 -12.25
N PRO A 398 8.37 -14.48 -11.54
CA PRO A 398 9.16 -13.49 -10.80
C PRO A 398 9.98 -12.55 -11.72
N GLY A 399 10.42 -11.41 -11.19
CA GLY A 399 11.35 -10.49 -11.86
C GLY A 399 10.83 -9.07 -12.11
N GLY A 400 9.52 -8.85 -12.05
CA GLY A 400 8.87 -7.54 -12.16
C GLY A 400 8.88 -6.75 -10.85
N VAL A 401 7.72 -6.63 -10.21
CA VAL A 401 7.50 -5.67 -9.10
C VAL A 401 8.28 -6.01 -7.82
N GLY A 402 8.57 -7.29 -7.56
CA GLY A 402 9.24 -7.77 -6.35
C GLY A 402 10.62 -7.13 -6.09
N PRO A 403 11.60 -7.25 -7.01
CA PRO A 403 12.91 -6.62 -6.89
C PRO A 403 12.84 -5.10 -6.68
N VAL A 404 11.99 -4.40 -7.45
CA VAL A 404 11.84 -2.93 -7.32
C VAL A 404 11.22 -2.55 -5.98
N THR A 405 10.30 -3.35 -5.43
CA THR A 405 9.73 -3.13 -4.09
C THR A 405 10.81 -3.14 -3.01
N ILE A 406 11.80 -4.04 -3.11
CA ILE A 406 12.95 -4.06 -2.20
C ILE A 406 13.83 -2.81 -2.40
N ALA A 407 14.09 -2.41 -3.65
CA ALA A 407 14.84 -1.18 -3.93
C ALA A 407 14.15 0.08 -3.36
N MET A 408 12.80 0.14 -3.40
CA MET A 408 12.02 1.24 -2.81
C MET A 408 12.09 1.29 -1.29
N LEU A 409 12.13 0.13 -0.61
CA LEU A 409 12.35 0.05 0.83
C LEU A 409 13.73 0.59 1.23
N LEU A 410 14.77 0.23 0.47
CA LEU A 410 16.13 0.73 0.69
C LEU A 410 16.21 2.25 0.45
N ALA A 411 15.54 2.76 -0.60
CA ALA A 411 15.44 4.20 -0.86
C ALA A 411 14.73 4.95 0.28
N ASN A 412 13.55 4.47 0.73
CA ASN A 412 12.83 5.06 1.85
C ASN A 412 13.67 5.02 3.15
N THR A 413 14.49 3.99 3.36
CA THR A 413 15.40 3.89 4.52
C THR A 413 16.54 4.92 4.44
N LEU A 414 17.12 5.12 3.26
CA LEU A 414 18.11 6.18 3.02
C LEU A 414 17.48 7.57 3.23
N ASP A 415 16.27 7.81 2.74
CA ASP A 415 15.55 9.08 2.90
C ASP A 415 15.23 9.36 4.38
N SER A 416 14.80 8.35 5.15
CA SER A 416 14.64 8.47 6.61
C SER A 416 15.94 8.85 7.30
N ALA A 417 17.04 8.19 6.95
CA ALA A 417 18.33 8.49 7.56
C ALA A 417 18.82 9.92 7.21
N LYS A 418 18.63 10.37 5.96
CA LYS A 418 18.89 11.77 5.60
C LYS A 418 18.04 12.76 6.41
N LEU A 419 16.76 12.46 6.64
CA LEU A 419 15.88 13.28 7.48
C LEU A 419 16.40 13.34 8.93
N ALA A 420 16.76 12.20 9.52
CA ALA A 420 17.27 12.10 10.89
C ALA A 420 18.57 12.90 11.12
N TYR A 421 19.46 12.95 10.11
CA TYR A 421 20.71 13.74 10.17
C TYR A 421 20.59 15.15 9.57
N GLY A 422 19.40 15.62 9.19
CA GLY A 422 19.20 16.96 8.63
C GLY A 422 19.83 17.19 7.24
N LEU A 423 20.08 16.11 6.49
CA LEU A 423 20.63 16.11 5.13
C LEU A 423 19.55 16.17 4.03
N ALA A 424 18.27 16.06 4.41
CA ALA A 424 17.17 16.11 3.44
C ALA A 424 17.12 17.47 2.73
N THR A 425 17.31 17.46 1.42
CA THR A 425 17.06 18.63 0.57
C THR A 425 15.57 18.88 0.46
N GLU A 426 15.13 20.13 0.59
CA GLU A 426 13.77 20.53 0.23
C GLU A 426 13.53 20.18 -1.25
N SER A 427 12.67 19.19 -1.52
CA SER A 427 12.19 18.94 -2.88
C SER A 427 11.34 20.14 -3.32
N PRO A 428 11.51 20.67 -4.55
CA PRO A 428 10.54 21.59 -5.12
C PRO A 428 9.12 20.99 -5.16
N GLU A 429 8.11 21.86 -5.25
CA GLU A 429 6.70 21.46 -5.21
C GLU A 429 6.30 20.60 -6.43
N LEU A 430 5.48 19.55 -6.18
CA LEU A 430 4.96 18.58 -7.16
C LEU A 430 3.72 19.09 -7.92
#